data_AF-A0A6J6IT29-F1
#
_entry.id   AF-A0A6J6IT29-F1
#
_cell.length_a   1.000
_cell.length_b   1.000
_cell.length_c   1.000
_cell.angle_alpha   90.00
_cell.angle_beta   90.00
_cell.angle_gamma   90.00
#
_symmetry.space_group_name_H-M   'P 1'
#
loop_
_entity.id
_entity.type
_entity.pdbx_description
1 polymer ?
#
loop_
_entity_poly.entity_id
_entity_poly.type
_entity_poly.pdbx_seq_one_letter_code
_entity_poly.pdbx_strand_id
1 'polypeptide(L)'
;MNPKANWTLFGPKLEKPRPSLTVGAVAVLFAAQTFTPTEAQYPLYMCVLAWVSAAWITWFAVKKAALIGLLTIPVSLLWLNPVLGGVWFSTFGIEYLLTHAALALIWAACSYTFMATEKR
;
A
#
# COMPACT_ATOMS: atom_id res chain seq x y z
N MET A 1 1.47 -24.30 -8.02
CA MET A 1 2.30 -23.56 -7.04
C MET A 1 3.64 -24.26 -6.96
N ASN A 2 4.75 -23.53 -7.08
CA ASN A 2 6.09 -24.12 -7.09
C ASN A 2 6.51 -24.46 -5.64
N PRO A 3 6.82 -25.71 -5.28
CA PRO A 3 6.91 -26.17 -3.88
C PRO A 3 8.13 -25.66 -3.08
N LYS A 4 8.88 -24.67 -3.57
CA LYS A 4 10.01 -24.02 -2.87
C LYS A 4 10.10 -22.52 -3.15
N ALA A 5 8.98 -21.81 -3.13
CA ALA A 5 9.05 -20.35 -3.13
C ALA A 5 9.69 -19.89 -1.80
N ASN A 6 11.00 -19.60 -1.81
CA ASN A 6 11.69 -19.02 -0.66
C ASN A 6 11.15 -17.61 -0.47
N TRP A 7 10.22 -17.46 0.47
CA TRP A 7 9.69 -16.16 0.85
C TRP A 7 10.79 -15.29 1.42
N THR A 8 10.91 -14.07 0.92
CA THR A 8 11.84 -13.07 1.43
C THR A 8 11.08 -11.80 1.78
N LEU A 9 11.71 -10.89 2.53
CA LEU A 9 11.07 -9.63 2.89
C LEU A 9 10.66 -8.83 1.64
N PHE A 10 11.53 -8.78 0.64
CA PHE A 10 11.40 -7.90 -0.52
C PHE A 10 11.12 -8.63 -1.85
N GLY A 11 11.01 -9.96 -1.84
CA GLY A 11 10.88 -10.78 -3.04
C GLY A 11 12.21 -11.03 -3.76
N PRO A 12 12.17 -11.36 -5.07
CA PRO A 12 13.37 -11.69 -5.84
C PRO A 12 14.29 -10.47 -5.99
N LYS A 13 15.60 -10.71 -5.92
CA LYS A 13 16.62 -9.67 -6.09
C LYS A 13 16.79 -9.33 -7.58
N LEU A 14 16.82 -8.03 -7.88
CA LEU A 14 17.15 -7.49 -9.20
C LEU A 14 18.59 -6.97 -9.21
N GLU A 15 19.24 -6.94 -10.37
CA GLU A 15 20.63 -6.47 -10.49
C GLU A 15 20.73 -4.95 -10.70
N LYS A 16 19.88 -4.40 -11.58
CA LYS A 16 19.76 -2.97 -11.92
C LYS A 16 18.30 -2.54 -11.80
N PRO A 17 17.75 -2.50 -10.57
CA PRO A 17 16.34 -2.22 -10.35
C PRO A 17 15.92 -0.84 -10.90
N ARG A 18 14.81 -0.83 -11.64
CA ARG A 18 14.03 0.35 -12.00
C ARG A 18 12.71 0.33 -11.24
N PRO A 19 12.45 1.33 -10.36
CA PRO A 19 11.20 1.37 -9.60
C PRO A 19 9.97 1.40 -10.51
N SER A 20 8.89 0.79 -10.05
CA SER A 20 7.61 0.85 -10.76
C SER A 20 6.96 2.21 -10.55
N LEU A 21 6.89 3.02 -11.60
CA LEU A 21 6.25 4.34 -11.56
C LEU A 21 4.76 4.24 -11.22
N THR A 22 4.06 3.21 -11.68
CA THR A 22 2.64 3.00 -11.36
C THR A 22 2.44 2.74 -9.87
N VAL A 23 3.28 1.89 -9.27
CA VAL A 23 3.21 1.61 -7.82
C VAL A 23 3.66 2.84 -7.02
N GLY A 24 4.67 3.57 -7.52
CA GLY A 24 5.11 4.83 -6.93
C GLY A 24 4.02 5.91 -6.95
N ALA A 25 3.24 6.01 -8.03
CA ALA A 25 2.15 6.97 -8.12
C ALA A 25 1.06 6.71 -7.06
N VAL A 26 0.69 5.45 -6.82
CA VAL A 26 -0.26 5.09 -5.75
C VAL A 26 0.32 5.42 -4.36
N ALA A 27 1.62 5.19 -4.14
CA ALA A 27 2.29 5.61 -2.91
C ALA A 27 2.15 7.13 -2.68
N VAL A 28 2.37 7.92 -3.73
CA VAL A 28 2.22 9.38 -3.70
C VAL A 28 0.78 9.80 -3.43
N LEU A 29 -0.23 9.10 -3.97
CA LEU A 29 -1.63 9.40 -3.68
C LEU A 29 -1.95 9.27 -2.19
N PHE A 30 -1.51 8.18 -1.53
CA PHE A 30 -1.69 8.02 -0.08
C PHE A 30 -0.84 8.99 0.73
N ALA A 31 0.40 9.28 0.29
CA ALA A 31 1.25 10.27 0.94
C ALA A 31 0.64 11.68 0.86
N ALA A 32 0.03 12.07 -0.26
CA ALA A 32 -0.59 13.39 -0.41
C ALA A 32 -1.71 13.62 0.63
N GLN A 33 -2.42 12.56 1.02
CA GLN A 33 -3.45 12.66 2.05
C GLN A 33 -2.87 13.07 3.40
N THR A 34 -1.61 12.72 3.72
CA THR A 34 -0.99 13.12 5.00
C THR A 34 -0.81 14.63 5.15
N PHE A 35 -1.05 15.42 4.09
CA PHE A 35 -0.95 16.87 4.09
C PHE A 35 -2.27 17.58 3.76
N THR A 36 -3.35 16.81 3.52
CA THR A 36 -4.63 17.35 3.10
C THR A 36 -5.64 17.19 4.24
N PRO A 37 -5.97 18.27 4.98
CA PRO A 37 -7.01 18.23 5.99
C PRO A 37 -8.37 17.93 5.33
N THR A 38 -9.14 17.02 5.93
CA THR A 38 -10.55 16.83 5.57
C THR A 38 -11.42 17.45 6.65
N GLU A 39 -12.29 18.38 6.29
CA GLU A 39 -13.33 18.92 7.18
C GLU A 39 -14.68 18.20 6.99
N ALA A 40 -14.74 17.28 6.02
CA ALA A 40 -15.91 16.49 5.71
C ALA A 40 -15.67 15.01 5.99
N GLN A 41 -16.75 14.22 5.94
CA GLN A 41 -16.70 12.77 5.99
C GLN A 41 -15.67 12.21 5.02
N TYR A 42 -14.87 11.25 5.50
CA TYR A 42 -13.80 10.66 4.69
C TYR A 42 -14.37 10.03 3.40
N PRO A 43 -13.80 10.36 2.23
CA PRO A 43 -14.37 9.96 0.96
C PRO A 43 -14.33 8.44 0.74
N LEU A 44 -15.49 7.86 0.39
CA LEU A 44 -15.62 6.42 0.12
C LEU A 44 -14.67 5.93 -0.99
N TYR A 45 -14.41 6.77 -2.01
CA TYR A 45 -13.52 6.39 -3.11
C TYR A 45 -12.08 6.13 -2.64
N MET A 46 -11.63 6.79 -1.57
CA MET A 46 -10.31 6.53 -0.99
C MET A 46 -10.27 5.20 -0.22
N CYS A 47 -11.37 4.83 0.46
CA CYS A 47 -11.50 3.50 1.06
C CYS A 47 -11.41 2.40 0.00
N VAL A 48 -12.16 2.56 -1.09
CA VAL A 48 -12.13 1.62 -2.22
C VAL A 48 -10.73 1.56 -2.85
N LEU A 49 -10.06 2.71 -3.01
CA LEU A 49 -8.68 2.75 -3.50
C LEU A 49 -7.74 1.98 -2.56
N ALA A 50 -7.84 2.16 -1.24
CA ALA A 50 -7.02 1.42 -0.27
C ALA A 50 -7.19 -0.10 -0.42
N TRP A 51 -8.42 -0.59 -0.55
CA TRP A 51 -8.68 -2.03 -0.64
C TRP A 51 -8.32 -2.63 -2.00
N VAL A 52 -8.73 -1.99 -3.11
CA VAL A 52 -8.44 -2.48 -4.46
C VAL A 52 -6.94 -2.50 -4.69
N SER A 53 -6.27 -1.43 -4.29
CA SER A 53 -4.82 -1.33 -4.42
C SER A 53 -4.13 -2.38 -3.53
N ALA A 54 -4.56 -2.56 -2.29
CA ALA A 54 -4.00 -3.58 -1.40
C ALA A 54 -4.17 -5.00 -1.99
N ALA A 55 -5.36 -5.35 -2.47
CA ALA A 55 -5.63 -6.63 -3.12
C ALA A 55 -4.71 -6.85 -4.33
N TRP A 56 -4.51 -5.82 -5.14
CA TRP A 56 -3.63 -5.86 -6.31
C TRP A 56 -2.16 -6.10 -5.93
N ILE A 57 -1.64 -5.39 -4.92
CA ILE A 57 -0.27 -5.57 -4.43
C ILE A 57 -0.09 -6.93 -3.76
N THR A 58 -1.05 -7.36 -2.94
CA THR A 58 -1.02 -8.68 -2.29
C THR A 58 -0.98 -9.80 -3.33
N TRP A 59 -1.74 -9.70 -4.42
CA TRP A 59 -1.70 -10.69 -5.50
C TRP A 59 -0.30 -10.84 -6.10
N PHE A 60 0.40 -9.73 -6.33
CA PHE A 60 1.79 -9.75 -6.80
C PHE A 60 2.77 -10.23 -5.71
N ALA A 61 2.54 -9.86 -4.46
CA ALA A 61 3.36 -10.27 -3.32
C ALA A 61 3.37 -11.80 -3.17
N VAL A 62 2.19 -12.44 -3.30
CA VAL A 62 2.06 -13.90 -3.29
C VAL A 62 2.78 -14.52 -4.49
N LYS A 63 2.61 -13.95 -5.70
CA LYS A 63 3.29 -14.45 -6.91
C LYS A 63 4.81 -14.35 -6.85
N LYS A 64 5.34 -13.35 -6.16
CA LYS A 64 6.77 -13.06 -6.04
C LYS A 64 7.36 -13.43 -4.67
N ALA A 65 6.58 -14.12 -3.82
CA ALA A 65 6.96 -14.55 -2.47
C ALA A 65 7.59 -13.41 -1.62
N ALA A 66 6.96 -12.23 -1.65
CA ALA A 66 7.42 -11.03 -0.96
C ALA A 66 6.56 -10.72 0.27
N LEU A 67 7.16 -10.77 1.47
CA LEU A 67 6.41 -10.57 2.72
C LEU A 67 5.94 -9.12 2.90
N ILE A 68 6.71 -8.13 2.45
CA ILE A 68 6.37 -6.72 2.64
C ILE A 68 5.03 -6.33 2.00
N GLY A 69 4.70 -6.93 0.87
CA GLY A 69 3.43 -6.68 0.17
C GLY A 69 2.22 -7.34 0.85
N LEU A 70 2.41 -8.19 1.86
CA LEU A 70 1.32 -8.73 2.68
C LEU A 70 0.89 -7.74 3.76
N LEU A 71 1.75 -6.78 4.13
CA LEU A 71 1.41 -5.73 5.11
C LEU A 71 0.32 -4.78 4.61
N THR A 72 0.07 -4.73 3.29
CA THR A 72 -1.05 -3.96 2.75
C THR A 72 -2.40 -4.47 3.24
N ILE A 73 -2.53 -5.76 3.59
CA ILE A 73 -3.79 -6.32 4.12
C ILE A 73 -4.15 -5.68 5.46
N PRO A 74 -3.39 -5.87 6.56
CA PRO A 74 -3.77 -5.33 7.86
C PRO A 74 -3.88 -3.80 7.85
N VAL A 75 -3.05 -3.10 7.06
CA VAL A 75 -3.08 -1.64 7.00
C VAL A 75 -4.30 -1.13 6.22
N SER A 76 -4.65 -1.74 5.08
CA SER A 76 -5.83 -1.31 4.31
C SER A 76 -7.15 -1.63 5.02
N LEU A 77 -7.18 -2.64 5.89
CA LEU A 77 -8.36 -2.95 6.71
C LEU A 77 -8.73 -1.80 7.67
N LEU A 78 -7.81 -0.89 7.99
CA LEU A 78 -8.11 0.28 8.82
C LEU A 78 -9.14 1.22 8.15
N TRP A 79 -9.25 1.20 6.82
CA TRP A 79 -10.30 1.93 6.09
C TRP A 79 -11.69 1.33 6.23
N LEU A 80 -11.85 0.15 6.84
CA LEU A 80 -13.18 -0.35 7.23
C LEU A 80 -13.81 0.54 8.29
N ASN A 81 -13.02 1.17 9.16
CA ASN A 81 -13.53 1.95 10.27
C ASN A 81 -14.46 3.11 9.83
N PRO A 82 -14.06 4.04 8.94
CA PRO A 82 -14.96 5.09 8.46
C PRO A 82 -16.20 4.56 7.72
N VAL A 83 -16.11 3.38 7.08
CA VAL A 83 -17.23 2.78 6.33
C VAL A 83 -18.23 2.08 7.24
N LEU A 84 -17.78 1.56 8.37
CA LEU A 84 -18.61 0.92 9.40
C LEU A 84 -19.17 1.94 10.42
N GLY A 85 -19.06 3.24 10.15
CA GLY A 85 -19.58 4.31 11.00
C GLY A 85 -18.68 4.70 12.18
N GLY A 86 -17.42 4.26 12.17
CA GLY A 86 -16.44 4.69 13.16
C GLY A 86 -15.92 6.11 12.93
N VAL A 87 -15.25 6.64 13.94
CA VAL A 87 -14.79 8.04 13.98
C VAL A 87 -13.39 8.25 13.42
N TRP A 88 -12.67 7.21 13.01
CA TRP A 88 -11.36 7.43 12.39
C TRP A 88 -11.54 8.14 11.05
N PHE A 89 -10.64 9.08 10.79
CA PHE A 89 -10.63 9.94 9.60
C PHE A 89 -11.78 10.94 9.52
N SER A 90 -12.61 11.11 10.57
CA SER A 90 -13.58 12.21 10.63
C SER A 90 -12.92 13.57 10.84
N THR A 91 -11.69 13.57 11.36
CA THR A 91 -10.85 14.75 11.55
C THR A 91 -9.41 14.42 11.17
N PHE A 92 -8.60 15.45 10.94
CA PHE A 92 -7.17 15.31 10.72
C PHE A 92 -6.46 14.99 12.06
N GLY A 93 -6.49 13.72 12.46
CA GLY A 93 -5.86 13.20 13.67
C GLY A 93 -4.63 12.32 13.41
N ILE A 94 -4.06 11.76 14.48
CA ILE A 94 -2.88 10.90 14.39
C ILE A 94 -3.19 9.59 13.64
N GLU A 95 -4.42 9.07 13.79
CA GLU A 95 -4.91 7.89 13.09
C GLU A 95 -4.92 8.13 11.59
N TYR A 96 -5.43 9.30 11.17
CA TYR A 96 -5.44 9.72 9.78
C TYR A 96 -4.02 9.81 9.23
N LEU A 97 -3.13 10.53 9.92
CA LEU A 97 -1.75 10.72 9.50
C LEU A 97 -0.99 9.38 9.37
N LEU A 98 -0.97 8.58 10.44
CA LEU A 98 -0.18 7.36 10.51
C LEU A 98 -0.69 6.29 9.55
N THR A 99 -2.00 6.17 9.38
CA THR A 99 -2.58 5.14 8.51
C THR A 99 -2.26 5.40 7.04
N HIS A 100 -2.39 6.66 6.60
CA HIS A 100 -2.00 7.05 5.23
C HIS A 100 -0.49 6.96 5.01
N ALA A 101 0.32 7.42 5.96
CA ALA A 101 1.77 7.32 5.88
C ALA A 101 2.25 5.86 5.83
N ALA A 102 1.69 4.99 6.67
CA ALA A 102 2.05 3.58 6.70
C ALA A 102 1.74 2.91 5.36
N LEU A 103 0.54 3.13 4.81
CA LEU A 103 0.19 2.55 3.50
C LEU A 103 1.08 3.10 2.40
N ALA A 104 1.34 4.42 2.37
CA ALA A 104 2.23 5.05 1.41
C ALA A 104 3.66 4.47 1.44
N LEU A 105 4.23 4.27 2.64
CA LEU A 105 5.56 3.69 2.80
C LEU A 105 5.62 2.23 2.36
N ILE A 106 4.60 1.43 2.66
CA ILE A 106 4.51 0.04 2.18
C ILE A 106 4.48 0.03 0.65
N TRP A 107 3.66 0.89 0.04
CA TRP A 107 3.57 1.03 -1.41
C TRP A 107 4.88 1.48 -2.05
N ALA A 108 5.55 2.47 -1.46
CA ALA A 108 6.87 2.92 -1.89
C ALA A 108 7.86 1.74 -1.83
N ALA A 109 7.92 1.02 -0.70
CA ALA A 109 8.79 -0.14 -0.58
C ALA A 109 8.49 -1.21 -1.63
N CYS A 110 7.22 -1.49 -1.93
CA CYS A 110 6.83 -2.40 -3.00
C CYS A 110 7.37 -1.93 -4.37
N SER A 111 7.25 -0.63 -4.69
CA SER A 111 7.71 -0.03 -5.95
C SER A 111 9.20 -0.24 -6.22
N TYR A 112 10.03 -0.14 -5.17
CA TYR A 112 11.49 -0.30 -5.26
C TYR A 112 11.96 -1.76 -5.11
N THR A 113 11.07 -2.71 -4.81
CA THR A 113 11.42 -4.11 -4.50
C THR A 113 10.79 -5.08 -5.50
N PHE A 114 9.90 -5.97 -5.07
CA PHE A 114 9.34 -7.01 -5.94
C PHE A 114 8.54 -6.44 -7.11
N MET A 115 8.06 -5.19 -7.06
CA MET A 115 7.36 -4.57 -8.20
C MET A 115 8.29 -3.83 -9.16
N ALA A 116 9.56 -3.64 -8.81
CA ALA A 116 10.54 -3.06 -9.71
C ALA A 116 10.78 -3.96 -10.93
N THR A 117 11.28 -3.36 -12.00
CA THR A 117 11.65 -4.03 -13.26
C THR A 117 13.15 -3.89 -13.51
N GLU A 118 13.75 -4.82 -14.25
CA GLU A 118 15.16 -4.73 -14.64
C GLU A 118 15.37 -3.63 -15.70
N LYS A 119 16.41 -2.79 -15.57
CA LYS A 119 16.80 -1.87 -16.65
C LYS A 119 17.41 -2.68 -17.79
N ARG A 120 16.87 -2.53 -19.00
CA ARG A 120 17.45 -3.07 -20.23
C ARG A 120 18.72 -2.30 -20.61
#